data_AF-A0A971DPZ6-F1
#
_entry.id   AF-A0A971DPZ6-F1
#
_cell.length_a   1.000
_cell.length_b   1.000
_cell.length_c   1.000
_cell.angle_alpha   90.00
_cell.angle_beta   90.00
_cell.angle_gamma   90.00
#
_symmetry.space_group_name_H-M   'P 1'
#
loop_
_entity.id
_entity.type
_entity.pdbx_description
1 polymer ?
#
loop_
_entity_poly.entity_id
_entity_poly.type
_entity_poly.pdbx_seq_one_letter_code
_entity_poly.pdbx_strand_id
1 'polypeptide(L)'
;MSEALHAVALDYYRQYMIVGGMPAAVTSFVDTQSFHDVQLIQNGIIQQYIADMSKYATAATSVKIRACYNSIPAQLAKENNKFQYKIVQRGGTATIFGESIEWLQFAGIVLKCQKLEHGFIPVSAYADLSNFKLYMGDIGMLTLHSRIPLQVLLSPVEADNIFLGSMAENYVAQALAAKGVDLFYWQSEGKAEIDFVLQNDDGVVPVEVKKGYLNRSRSLSLFAKRYHSPYAIRISKKNFGFENDVKSVPLYAAFCI
;
A
#
# COMPACT_ATOMS: atom_id res chain seq x y z
N MET A 1 -11.82 -21.73 -5.65
CA MET A 1 -11.53 -21.62 -7.10
C MET A 1 -10.62 -22.77 -7.49
N SER A 2 -10.62 -23.25 -8.73
CA SER A 2 -9.69 -24.32 -9.12
C SER A 2 -8.23 -23.86 -9.00
N GLU A 3 -7.32 -24.78 -8.67
CA GLU A 3 -5.90 -24.47 -8.54
C GLU A 3 -5.29 -23.92 -9.83
N ALA A 4 -5.77 -24.39 -10.99
CA ALA A 4 -5.33 -23.88 -12.29
C ALA A 4 -5.69 -22.39 -12.48
N LEU A 5 -6.93 -22.00 -12.20
CA LEU A 5 -7.35 -20.60 -12.28
C LEU A 5 -6.65 -19.73 -11.22
N HIS A 6 -6.33 -20.33 -10.07
CA HIS A 6 -5.64 -19.64 -8.98
C HIS A 6 -4.20 -19.28 -9.36
N ALA A 7 -3.48 -20.21 -10.00
CA ALA A 7 -2.14 -19.96 -10.52
C ALA A 7 -2.15 -18.85 -11.59
N VAL A 8 -3.09 -18.91 -12.54
CA VAL A 8 -3.22 -17.89 -13.61
C VAL A 8 -3.54 -16.51 -13.01
N ALA A 9 -4.45 -16.42 -12.05
CA ALA A 9 -4.78 -15.16 -11.40
C ALA A 9 -3.60 -14.57 -10.60
N LEU A 10 -2.78 -15.43 -9.98
CA LEU A 10 -1.53 -14.99 -9.33
C LEU A 10 -0.50 -14.47 -10.35
N ASP A 11 -0.43 -15.03 -11.55
CA ASP A 11 0.43 -14.51 -12.61
C ASP A 11 -0.01 -13.12 -13.05
N TYR A 12 -1.32 -12.90 -13.25
CA TYR A 12 -1.84 -11.55 -13.53
C TYR A 12 -1.57 -10.57 -12.39
N TYR A 13 -1.67 -11.00 -11.13
CA TYR A 13 -1.25 -10.17 -10.00
C TYR A 13 0.22 -9.77 -10.12
N ARG A 14 1.14 -10.70 -10.41
CA ARG A 14 2.57 -10.39 -10.58
C ARG A 14 2.82 -9.39 -11.73
N GLN A 15 2.10 -9.54 -12.85
CA GLN A 15 2.17 -8.58 -13.96
C GLN A 15 1.65 -7.20 -13.51
N TYR A 16 0.53 -7.16 -12.80
CA TYR A 16 -0.07 -5.93 -12.30
C TYR A 16 0.84 -5.17 -11.32
N MET A 17 1.62 -5.88 -10.49
CA MET A 17 2.63 -5.24 -9.64
C MET A 17 3.63 -4.40 -10.43
N ILE A 18 3.89 -4.73 -11.70
CA ILE A 18 4.80 -3.99 -12.59
C ILE A 18 4.04 -2.93 -13.39
N VAL A 19 2.90 -3.30 -13.97
CA VAL A 19 2.12 -2.42 -14.86
C VAL A 19 1.44 -1.29 -14.09
N GLY A 20 0.87 -1.60 -12.92
CA GLY A 20 0.03 -0.68 -12.17
C GLY A 20 -1.35 -0.49 -12.80
N GLY A 21 -2.06 0.53 -12.34
CA GLY A 21 -3.40 0.95 -12.78
C GLY A 21 -3.42 2.19 -13.67
N MET A 22 -2.26 2.79 -14.00
CA MET A 22 -2.19 3.93 -14.91
C MET A 22 -2.74 3.55 -16.30
N PRO A 23 -3.78 4.24 -16.83
CA PRO A 23 -4.45 3.81 -18.06
C PRO A 23 -3.53 3.68 -19.28
N ALA A 24 -2.59 4.61 -19.46
CA ALA A 24 -1.62 4.56 -20.55
C ALA A 24 -0.64 3.37 -20.42
N ALA A 25 -0.23 3.04 -19.19
CA ALA A 25 0.65 1.89 -18.93
C ALA A 25 -0.09 0.57 -19.17
N VAL A 26 -1.35 0.46 -18.70
CA VAL A 26 -2.20 -0.71 -18.93
C VAL A 26 -2.45 -0.92 -20.41
N THR A 27 -2.82 0.14 -21.15
CA THR A 27 -3.07 0.07 -22.60
C THR A 27 -1.82 -0.41 -23.34
N SER A 28 -0.65 0.19 -23.04
CA SER A 28 0.61 -0.24 -23.64
C SER A 28 0.92 -1.71 -23.35
N PHE A 29 0.68 -2.20 -22.13
CA PHE A 29 0.94 -3.59 -21.81
C PHE A 29 0.00 -4.55 -22.54
N VAL A 30 -1.29 -4.22 -22.62
CA VAL A 30 -2.28 -5.03 -23.36
C VAL A 30 -1.87 -5.15 -24.83
N ASP A 31 -1.46 -4.04 -25.45
CA ASP A 31 -1.13 -3.98 -26.87
C ASP A 31 0.21 -4.65 -27.21
N THR A 32 1.24 -4.47 -26.37
CA THR A 32 2.61 -4.88 -26.71
C THR A 32 3.14 -6.06 -25.90
N GLN A 33 2.52 -6.39 -24.77
CA GLN A 33 3.00 -7.38 -23.80
C GLN A 33 4.44 -7.12 -23.31
N SER A 34 4.92 -5.86 -23.41
CA SER A 34 6.29 -5.46 -23.12
C SER A 34 6.37 -4.63 -21.83
N PHE A 35 7.04 -5.16 -20.81
CA PHE A 35 7.33 -4.39 -19.59
C PHE A 35 8.28 -3.21 -19.84
N HIS A 36 9.12 -3.29 -20.88
CA HIS A 36 9.99 -2.18 -21.24
C HIS A 36 9.19 -0.97 -21.73
N ASP A 37 8.20 -1.20 -22.60
CA ASP A 37 7.37 -0.12 -23.14
C ASP A 37 6.52 0.51 -22.03
N VAL A 38 6.00 -0.31 -21.12
CA VAL A 38 5.33 0.13 -19.89
C VAL A 38 6.24 1.05 -19.07
N GLN A 39 7.49 0.68 -18.85
CA GLN A 39 8.44 1.51 -18.09
C GLN A 39 8.74 2.85 -18.78
N LEU A 40 8.76 2.92 -20.12
CA LEU A 40 8.91 4.19 -20.84
C LEU A 40 7.71 5.11 -20.57
N ILE A 41 6.50 4.58 -20.63
CA ILE A 41 5.26 5.33 -20.32
C ILE A 41 5.25 5.80 -18.86
N GLN A 42 5.53 4.90 -17.92
CA GLN A 42 5.58 5.23 -16.49
C GLN A 42 6.64 6.29 -16.18
N ASN A 43 7.81 6.25 -16.83
CA ASN A 43 8.82 7.32 -16.70
C ASN A 43 8.26 8.67 -17.16
N GLY A 44 7.54 8.70 -18.29
CA GLY A 44 6.85 9.91 -18.77
C GLY A 44 5.87 10.47 -17.74
N ILE A 45 5.08 9.61 -17.11
CA ILE A 45 4.14 9.99 -16.04
C ILE A 45 4.88 10.56 -14.82
N ILE A 46 6.01 9.95 -14.40
CA ILE A 46 6.85 10.51 -13.31
C ILE A 46 7.35 11.91 -13.67
N GLN A 47 7.79 12.13 -14.92
CA GLN A 47 8.23 13.46 -15.35
C GLN A 47 7.11 14.50 -15.32
N GLN A 48 5.87 14.10 -15.67
CA GLN A 48 4.69 14.96 -15.54
C GLN A 48 4.39 15.31 -14.08
N TYR A 49 4.49 14.35 -13.16
CA TYR A 49 4.37 14.65 -11.73
C TYR A 49 5.42 15.67 -11.27
N ILE A 50 6.67 15.51 -11.68
CA ILE A 50 7.76 16.45 -11.33
C ILE A 50 7.50 17.86 -11.92
N ALA A 51 6.97 17.92 -13.14
CA ALA A 51 6.60 19.17 -13.78
C ALA A 51 5.44 19.86 -13.05
N ASP A 52 4.40 19.12 -12.67
CA ASP A 52 3.24 19.65 -11.95
C ASP A 52 3.62 20.15 -10.55
N MET A 53 4.49 19.43 -9.83
CA MET A 53 5.06 19.90 -8.56
C MET A 53 5.78 21.25 -8.70
N SER A 54 6.36 21.53 -9.88
CA SER A 54 7.06 22.80 -10.16
C SER A 54 6.10 23.91 -10.59
N LYS A 55 4.99 23.55 -11.25
CA LYS A 55 4.02 24.48 -11.81
C LYS A 55 3.02 24.98 -10.76
N TYR A 56 2.58 24.13 -9.85
CA TYR A 56 1.49 24.41 -8.91
C TYR A 56 1.94 24.63 -7.47
N ALA A 57 3.24 24.84 -7.23
CA ALA A 57 3.78 25.17 -5.92
C ALA A 57 4.91 26.21 -6.03
N THR A 58 5.21 26.89 -4.93
CA THR A 58 6.36 27.79 -4.88
C THR A 58 7.66 26.99 -5.04
N ALA A 59 8.73 27.60 -5.56
CA ALA A 59 10.01 26.91 -5.75
C ALA A 59 10.51 26.21 -4.47
N ALA A 60 10.34 26.84 -3.30
CA ALA A 60 10.70 26.26 -2.01
C ALA A 60 9.81 25.05 -1.65
N THR A 61 8.50 25.14 -1.86
CA THR A 61 7.55 24.03 -1.62
C THR A 61 7.78 22.89 -2.62
N SER A 62 8.02 23.16 -3.90
CA SER A 62 8.30 22.16 -4.93
C SER A 62 9.51 21.28 -4.59
N VAL A 63 10.58 21.87 -4.05
CA VAL A 63 11.76 21.11 -3.61
C VAL A 63 11.39 20.14 -2.49
N LYS A 64 10.56 20.56 -1.54
CA LYS A 64 10.12 19.72 -0.42
C LYS A 64 9.16 18.62 -0.86
N ILE A 65 8.21 18.93 -1.75
CA ILE A 65 7.30 17.94 -2.36
C ILE A 65 8.12 16.84 -3.05
N ARG A 66 9.09 17.22 -3.89
CA ARG A 66 9.99 16.25 -4.54
C ARG A 66 10.79 15.44 -3.53
N ALA A 67 11.30 16.05 -2.47
CA ALA A 67 12.04 15.34 -1.43
C ALA A 67 11.15 14.30 -0.72
N CYS A 68 9.91 14.66 -0.36
CA CYS A 68 8.93 13.73 0.21
C CYS A 68 8.65 12.57 -0.75
N TYR A 69 8.33 12.85 -2.01
CA TYR A 69 8.05 11.85 -3.04
C TYR A 69 9.23 10.88 -3.26
N ASN A 70 10.45 11.42 -3.38
CA ASN A 70 11.65 10.61 -3.57
C ASN A 70 12.01 9.76 -2.33
N SER A 71 11.56 10.16 -1.14
CA SER A 71 11.82 9.38 0.07
C SER A 71 10.96 8.12 0.18
N ILE A 72 9.84 8.01 -0.54
CA ILE A 72 8.81 6.97 -0.33
C ILE A 72 9.39 5.54 -0.34
N PRO A 73 10.24 5.13 -1.31
CA PRO A 73 10.84 3.79 -1.28
C PRO A 73 11.67 3.53 -0.02
N ALA A 74 12.44 4.52 0.44
CA ALA A 74 13.21 4.42 1.68
C ALA A 74 12.32 4.40 2.93
N GLN A 75 11.15 5.03 2.88
CA GLN A 75 10.16 4.96 3.97
C GLN A 75 9.57 3.54 4.08
N LEU A 76 9.24 2.93 2.95
CA LEU A 76 8.64 1.59 2.85
C LEU A 76 9.66 0.45 3.04
N ALA A 77 10.96 0.73 2.98
CA ALA A 77 12.01 -0.25 3.25
C ALA A 77 12.32 -0.43 4.75
N LYS A 78 11.72 0.38 5.63
CA LYS A 78 11.92 0.28 7.08
C LYS A 78 11.11 -0.86 7.66
N GLU A 79 11.58 -1.43 8.76
CA GLU A 79 10.82 -2.45 9.50
C GLU A 79 9.44 -1.99 9.98
N ASN A 80 9.30 -0.70 10.33
CA ASN A 80 8.06 -0.20 10.95
C ASN A 80 7.20 0.71 10.07
N ASN A 81 7.49 0.85 8.76
CA ASN A 81 6.77 1.57 7.68
C ASN A 81 6.14 2.97 7.97
N LYS A 82 6.19 3.46 9.21
CA LYS A 82 5.70 4.75 9.67
C LYS A 82 6.52 5.82 9.00
N PHE A 83 5.88 6.80 8.38
CA PHE A 83 6.57 7.91 7.75
C PHE A 83 7.40 8.69 8.77
N GLN A 84 8.66 8.98 8.42
CA GLN A 84 9.58 9.71 9.27
C GLN A 84 10.19 10.87 8.48
N TYR A 85 9.87 12.10 8.88
CA TYR A 85 10.39 13.31 8.24
C TYR A 85 11.91 13.40 8.23
N LYS A 86 12.59 12.85 9.26
CA LYS A 86 14.06 12.79 9.32
C LYS A 86 14.71 11.95 8.19
N ILE A 87 13.95 11.06 7.55
CA ILE A 87 14.41 10.26 6.40
C ILE A 87 14.31 11.06 5.11
N VAL A 88 13.38 12.02 5.03
CA VAL A 88 13.31 12.98 3.91
C VAL A 88 14.55 13.88 3.94
N GLN A 89 14.83 14.45 5.10
CA GLN A 89 15.98 15.31 5.35
C GLN A 89 16.31 15.31 6.84
N ARG A 90 17.61 15.30 7.18
CA ARG A 90 18.07 15.41 8.58
C ARG A 90 17.45 16.64 9.25
N GLY A 91 16.85 16.45 10.42
CA GLY A 91 16.13 17.51 11.15
C GLY A 91 14.72 17.82 10.63
N GLY A 92 14.23 17.07 9.64
CA GLY A 92 12.89 17.24 9.10
C GLY A 92 11.79 17.03 10.14
N THR A 93 10.75 17.86 10.07
CA THR A 93 9.58 17.84 10.95
C THR A 93 8.28 18.03 10.15
N ALA A 94 7.14 17.81 10.81
CA ALA A 94 5.82 18.10 10.24
C ALA A 94 5.66 19.57 9.83
N THR A 95 6.22 20.52 10.60
CA THR A 95 6.19 21.95 10.24
C THR A 95 6.94 22.23 8.93
N ILE A 96 7.97 21.45 8.60
CA ILE A 96 8.77 21.67 7.39
C ILE A 96 8.10 21.04 6.17
N PHE A 97 7.55 19.83 6.32
CA PHE A 97 7.14 18.96 5.20
C PHE A 97 5.64 18.62 5.18
N GLY A 98 4.84 19.00 6.19
CA GLY A 98 3.43 18.64 6.31
C GLY A 98 2.60 19.06 5.09
N GLU A 99 2.74 20.33 4.69
CA GLU A 99 2.13 20.89 3.47
C GLU A 99 2.51 20.07 2.22
N SER A 100 3.74 19.57 2.15
CA SER A 100 4.21 18.77 1.01
C SER A 100 3.55 17.38 0.96
N ILE A 101 3.27 16.77 2.12
CA ILE A 101 2.54 15.50 2.20
C ILE A 101 1.08 15.71 1.81
N GLU A 102 0.45 16.78 2.30
CA GLU A 102 -0.93 17.14 1.93
C GLU A 102 -1.06 17.40 0.45
N TRP A 103 -0.12 18.14 -0.16
CA TRP A 103 -0.10 18.38 -1.60
C TRP A 103 -0.06 17.07 -2.39
N LEU A 104 0.84 16.14 -2.03
CA LEU A 104 0.94 14.82 -2.69
C LEU A 104 -0.35 14.01 -2.54
N GLN A 105 -0.98 14.07 -1.37
CA GLN A 105 -2.22 13.37 -1.08
C GLN A 105 -3.39 13.94 -1.90
N PHE A 106 -3.56 15.26 -1.92
CA PHE A 106 -4.62 15.92 -2.70
C PHE A 106 -4.43 15.75 -4.21
N ALA A 107 -3.18 15.65 -4.68
CA ALA A 107 -2.88 15.33 -6.08
C ALA A 107 -3.15 13.86 -6.45
N GLY A 108 -3.50 12.99 -5.48
CA GLY A 108 -3.72 11.56 -5.71
C GLY A 108 -2.44 10.76 -5.98
N ILE A 109 -1.27 11.34 -5.74
CA ILE A 109 0.04 10.71 -5.99
C ILE A 109 0.40 9.72 -4.88
N VAL A 110 -0.08 9.97 -3.66
CA VAL A 110 0.17 9.14 -2.48
C VAL A 110 -1.12 8.86 -1.71
N LEU A 111 -1.11 7.77 -0.96
CA LEU A 111 -2.18 7.34 -0.06
C LEU A 111 -1.67 7.39 1.37
N LYS A 112 -2.31 8.20 2.20
CA LYS A 112 -1.98 8.36 3.62
C LYS A 112 -2.79 7.34 4.43
N CYS A 113 -2.10 6.46 5.16
CA CYS A 113 -2.74 5.48 6.04
C CYS A 113 -2.47 5.85 7.50
N GLN A 114 -3.50 6.29 8.23
CA GLN A 114 -3.35 6.82 9.59
C GLN A 114 -3.38 5.73 10.65
N LYS A 115 -2.64 5.91 11.74
CA LYS A 115 -2.70 5.00 12.88
C LYS A 115 -4.01 5.20 13.64
N LEU A 116 -4.69 4.13 14.01
CA LEU A 116 -5.75 4.17 15.00
C LEU A 116 -5.18 3.98 16.40
N GLU A 117 -5.63 4.80 17.33
CA GLU A 117 -5.43 4.57 18.75
C GLU A 117 -6.35 3.44 19.24
N HIS A 118 -7.60 3.42 18.75
CA HIS A 118 -8.63 2.46 19.11
C HIS A 118 -9.46 2.01 17.90
N GLY A 119 -9.92 0.76 17.93
CA GLY A 119 -10.80 0.16 16.91
C GLY A 119 -12.28 0.28 17.26
N PHE A 120 -12.75 1.45 17.70
CA PHE A 120 -14.17 1.70 17.98
C PHE A 120 -14.83 2.49 16.86
N ILE A 121 -16.14 2.36 16.72
CA ILE A 121 -16.93 3.09 15.72
C ILE A 121 -17.29 4.48 16.28
N PRO A 122 -17.18 5.57 15.48
CA PRO A 122 -16.60 5.60 14.14
C PRO A 122 -15.05 5.58 14.19
N VAL A 123 -14.40 4.73 13.40
CA VAL A 123 -12.93 4.53 13.45
C VAL A 123 -12.16 5.80 13.16
N SER A 124 -12.69 6.67 12.29
CA SER A 124 -12.09 7.95 11.93
C SER A 124 -11.95 8.91 13.11
N ALA A 125 -12.80 8.82 14.14
CA ALA A 125 -12.69 9.64 15.34
C ALA A 125 -11.51 9.27 16.23
N TYR A 126 -10.92 8.08 16.02
CA TYR A 126 -9.78 7.55 16.80
C TYR A 126 -8.48 7.53 16.00
N ALA A 127 -8.43 8.26 14.88
CA ALA A 127 -7.25 8.38 14.05
C ALA A 127 -6.24 9.37 14.64
N ASP A 128 -5.01 8.90 14.78
CA ASP A 128 -3.86 9.72 15.14
C ASP A 128 -3.47 10.61 13.93
N LEU A 129 -3.42 11.92 14.17
CA LEU A 129 -3.10 12.91 13.13
C LEU A 129 -1.60 12.98 12.79
N SER A 130 -0.75 12.48 13.69
CA SER A 130 0.72 12.56 13.61
C SER A 130 1.36 11.26 13.11
N ASN A 131 0.76 10.10 13.37
CA ASN A 131 1.29 8.79 13.01
C ASN A 131 0.59 8.23 11.78
N PHE A 132 1.35 8.06 10.70
CA PHE A 132 0.83 7.51 9.44
C PHE A 132 1.92 6.73 8.67
N LYS A 133 1.48 5.78 7.85
CA LYS A 133 2.24 5.22 6.72
C LYS A 133 1.89 6.01 5.45
N LEU A 134 2.81 6.05 4.48
CA LEU A 134 2.59 6.74 3.20
C LEU A 134 2.91 5.79 2.05
N TYR A 135 1.87 5.44 1.28
CA TYR A 135 1.94 4.58 0.12
C TYR A 135 1.88 5.41 -1.17
N MET A 136 2.34 4.88 -2.29
CA MET A 136 2.08 5.50 -3.60
C MET A 136 0.66 5.18 -4.07
N GLY A 137 0.04 6.09 -4.82
CA GLY A 137 -1.28 5.91 -5.40
C GLY A 137 -1.36 4.77 -6.43
N ASP A 138 -0.22 4.35 -6.96
CA ASP A 138 -0.12 3.30 -7.96
C ASP A 138 1.09 2.39 -7.73
N ILE A 139 0.86 1.07 -7.74
CA ILE A 139 1.89 0.06 -7.48
C ILE A 139 2.93 -0.04 -8.59
N GLY A 140 2.55 0.17 -9.86
CA GLY A 140 3.48 0.18 -10.99
C GLY A 140 4.43 1.37 -10.91
N MET A 141 3.92 2.52 -10.46
CA MET A 141 4.74 3.70 -10.18
C MET A 141 5.71 3.46 -9.01
N LEU A 142 5.30 2.75 -7.94
CA LEU A 142 6.22 2.33 -6.89
C LEU A 142 7.28 1.35 -7.38
N THR A 143 6.90 0.39 -8.21
CA THR A 143 7.84 -0.57 -8.82
C THR A 143 8.92 0.15 -9.61
N LEU A 144 8.53 1.08 -10.48
CA LEU A 144 9.49 1.89 -11.24
C LEU A 144 10.35 2.77 -10.32
N HIS A 145 9.73 3.48 -9.38
CA HIS A 145 10.39 4.46 -8.52
C HIS A 145 11.38 3.82 -7.53
N SER A 146 11.06 2.62 -7.02
CA SER A 146 11.95 1.85 -6.14
C SER A 146 13.11 1.18 -6.87
N ARG A 147 13.06 1.09 -8.21
CA ARG A 147 14.05 0.41 -9.05
C ARG A 147 14.25 -1.06 -8.66
N ILE A 148 13.22 -1.70 -8.12
CA ILE A 148 13.27 -3.13 -7.82
C ILE A 148 13.42 -3.93 -9.13
N PRO A 149 14.33 -4.92 -9.21
CA PRO A 149 14.45 -5.75 -10.41
C PRO A 149 13.14 -6.50 -10.70
N LEU A 150 12.61 -6.38 -11.92
CA LEU A 150 11.32 -6.95 -12.30
C LEU A 150 11.25 -8.47 -12.10
N GLN A 151 12.36 -9.18 -12.27
CA GLN A 151 12.44 -10.62 -12.07
C GLN A 151 12.12 -11.02 -10.62
N VAL A 152 12.40 -10.16 -9.63
CA VAL A 152 12.02 -10.40 -8.22
C VAL A 152 10.49 -10.43 -8.06
N LEU A 153 9.76 -9.63 -8.84
CA LEU A 153 8.30 -9.57 -8.82
C LEU A 153 7.65 -10.70 -9.64
N LEU A 154 8.26 -11.05 -10.78
CA LEU A 154 7.77 -12.11 -11.66
C LEU A 154 8.07 -13.52 -11.14
N SER A 155 9.05 -13.66 -10.24
CA SER A 155 9.43 -14.96 -9.68
C SER A 155 8.26 -15.61 -8.93
N PRO A 156 7.95 -16.89 -9.19
CA PRO A 156 7.01 -17.64 -8.36
C PRO A 156 7.63 -18.00 -7.00
N VAL A 157 8.96 -18.01 -6.89
CA VAL A 157 9.70 -18.30 -5.67
C VAL A 157 9.70 -17.06 -4.77
N GLU A 158 9.33 -17.24 -3.50
CA GLU A 158 9.33 -16.17 -2.52
C GLU A 158 10.77 -15.73 -2.18
N ALA A 159 11.09 -14.48 -2.46
CA ALA A 159 12.30 -13.84 -1.98
C ALA A 159 12.11 -13.34 -0.54
N ASP A 160 13.11 -13.57 0.31
CA ASP A 160 13.15 -12.98 1.63
C ASP A 160 13.58 -11.51 1.55
N ASN A 161 12.64 -10.66 1.13
CA ASN A 161 12.80 -9.22 1.05
C ASN A 161 11.65 -8.53 1.79
N ILE A 162 11.97 -7.71 2.79
CA ILE A 162 11.00 -6.96 3.60
C ILE A 162 10.20 -5.99 2.71
N PHE A 163 10.86 -5.37 1.73
CA PHE A 163 10.23 -4.40 0.84
C PHE A 163 9.07 -5.00 0.03
N LEU A 164 9.11 -6.30 -0.30
CA LEU A 164 7.99 -6.98 -0.96
C LEU A 164 6.73 -7.07 -0.09
N GLY A 165 6.90 -7.07 1.24
CA GLY A 165 5.77 -6.94 2.19
C GLY A 165 5.11 -5.58 2.04
N SER A 166 5.92 -4.51 2.12
CA SER A 166 5.45 -3.13 1.96
C SER A 166 4.84 -2.85 0.58
N MET A 167 5.33 -3.50 -0.48
CA MET A 167 4.71 -3.42 -1.82
C MET A 167 3.34 -4.12 -1.86
N ALA A 168 3.18 -5.26 -1.20
CA ALA A 168 1.87 -5.92 -1.08
C ALA A 168 0.90 -5.07 -0.25
N GLU A 169 1.35 -4.46 0.85
CA GLU A 169 0.58 -3.46 1.60
C GLU A 169 0.16 -2.28 0.70
N ASN A 170 1.09 -1.72 -0.09
CA ASN A 170 0.78 -0.63 -1.02
C ASN A 170 -0.27 -1.04 -2.07
N TYR A 171 -0.17 -2.25 -2.62
CA TYR A 171 -1.16 -2.76 -3.58
C TYR A 171 -2.56 -2.85 -2.94
N VAL A 172 -2.65 -3.36 -1.71
CA VAL A 172 -3.93 -3.44 -0.98
C VAL A 172 -4.44 -2.04 -0.64
N ALA A 173 -3.57 -1.11 -0.22
CA ALA A 173 -3.93 0.28 0.01
C ALA A 173 -4.53 0.93 -1.24
N GLN A 174 -3.92 0.70 -2.41
CA GLN A 174 -4.45 1.16 -3.69
C GLN A 174 -5.83 0.58 -3.98
N ALA A 175 -6.02 -0.73 -3.79
CA ALA A 175 -7.31 -1.39 -4.04
C ALA A 175 -8.42 -0.85 -3.11
N LEU A 176 -8.12 -0.65 -1.83
CA LEU A 176 -9.07 -0.08 -0.85
C LEU A 176 -9.39 1.39 -1.16
N ALA A 177 -8.37 2.20 -1.45
CA ALA A 177 -8.56 3.61 -1.78
C ALA A 177 -9.38 3.80 -3.07
N ALA A 178 -9.19 2.93 -4.07
CA ALA A 178 -9.99 2.94 -5.30
C ALA A 178 -11.50 2.68 -5.05
N LYS A 179 -11.85 2.05 -3.93
CA LYS A 179 -13.25 1.86 -3.48
C LYS A 179 -13.76 3.00 -2.60
N GLY A 180 -12.96 4.04 -2.37
CA GLY A 180 -13.31 5.15 -1.47
C GLY A 180 -13.22 4.79 0.01
N VAL A 181 -12.45 3.76 0.37
CA VAL A 181 -12.24 3.37 1.76
C VAL A 181 -11.06 4.16 2.35
N ASP A 182 -11.29 4.81 3.48
CA ASP A 182 -10.23 5.48 4.24
C ASP A 182 -9.23 4.46 4.80
N LEU A 183 -7.94 4.80 4.73
CA LEU A 183 -6.87 3.91 5.11
C LEU A 183 -6.45 4.14 6.56
N PHE A 184 -6.66 3.10 7.38
CA PHE A 184 -6.26 3.09 8.77
C PHE A 184 -5.47 1.84 9.08
N TYR A 185 -4.41 1.94 9.89
CA TYR A 185 -3.68 0.80 10.45
C TYR A 185 -3.76 0.84 11.97
N TRP A 186 -3.43 -0.25 12.66
CA TRP A 186 -3.40 -0.24 14.13
C TRP A 186 -2.13 -0.86 14.67
N GLN A 187 -1.65 -0.33 15.79
CA GLN A 187 -0.49 -0.86 16.48
C GLN A 187 -0.71 -0.86 17.99
N SER A 188 -0.52 -2.02 18.62
CA SER A 188 -0.61 -2.21 20.06
C SER A 188 0.62 -1.65 20.79
N GLU A 189 0.49 -1.43 22.10
CA GLU A 189 1.62 -1.10 22.98
C GLU A 189 2.70 -2.20 22.97
N GLY A 190 2.29 -3.46 22.83
CA GLY A 190 3.17 -4.63 22.68
C GLY A 190 3.75 -4.82 21.27
N LYS A 191 3.68 -3.80 20.41
CA LYS A 191 4.17 -3.78 19.01
C LYS A 191 3.52 -4.79 18.07
N ALA A 192 2.34 -5.31 18.41
CA ALA A 192 1.53 -6.06 17.45
C ALA A 192 0.91 -5.06 16.46
N GLU A 193 1.07 -5.29 15.17
CA GLU A 193 0.57 -4.41 14.12
C GLU A 193 -0.49 -5.11 13.28
N ILE A 194 -1.51 -4.36 12.89
CA ILE A 194 -2.53 -4.71 11.89
C ILE A 194 -2.35 -3.75 10.72
N ASP A 195 -2.22 -4.29 9.51
CA ASP A 195 -1.89 -3.51 8.31
C ASP A 195 -3.01 -2.55 7.92
N PHE A 196 -4.27 -3.02 7.96
CA PHE A 196 -5.44 -2.18 7.74
C PHE A 196 -6.60 -2.50 8.69
N VAL A 197 -7.39 -1.48 9.03
CA VAL A 197 -8.62 -1.60 9.82
C VAL A 197 -9.74 -0.94 9.02
N LEU A 198 -10.77 -1.73 8.71
CA LEU A 198 -11.91 -1.26 7.93
C LEU A 198 -13.11 -1.07 8.85
N GLN A 199 -13.92 -0.07 8.56
CA GLN A 199 -15.28 0.04 9.10
C GLN A 199 -16.27 -0.22 7.98
N ASN A 200 -17.16 -1.18 8.19
CA ASN A 200 -18.26 -1.50 7.27
C ASN A 200 -19.55 -1.76 8.07
N ASP A 201 -20.61 -2.18 7.38
CA ASP A 201 -21.92 -2.44 8.00
C ASP A 201 -21.88 -3.54 9.07
N ASP A 202 -20.92 -4.48 8.99
CA ASP A 202 -20.75 -5.55 9.97
C ASP A 202 -20.01 -5.07 11.24
N GLY A 203 -19.24 -3.98 11.15
CA GLY A 203 -18.47 -3.41 12.24
C GLY A 203 -17.02 -3.06 11.88
N VAL A 204 -16.10 -3.22 12.85
CA VAL A 204 -14.67 -2.92 12.67
C VAL A 204 -13.89 -4.20 12.38
N VAL A 205 -13.32 -4.30 11.18
CA VAL A 205 -12.70 -5.52 10.64
C VAL A 205 -11.19 -5.32 10.45
N PRO A 206 -10.34 -6.09 11.15
CA PRO A 206 -8.90 -6.06 10.91
C PRO A 206 -8.53 -6.83 9.64
N VAL A 207 -7.57 -6.28 8.90
CA VAL A 207 -7.03 -6.84 7.66
C VAL A 207 -5.52 -6.97 7.80
N GLU A 208 -5.02 -8.17 7.53
CA GLU A 208 -3.59 -8.46 7.50
C GLU A 208 -3.17 -8.84 6.09
N VAL A 209 -2.09 -8.25 5.60
CA VAL A 209 -1.51 -8.51 4.28
C VAL A 209 -0.26 -9.35 4.44
N LYS A 210 -0.21 -10.49 3.75
CA LYS A 210 0.94 -11.38 3.72
C LYS A 210 1.48 -11.49 2.30
N LYS A 211 2.77 -11.20 2.13
CA LYS A 211 3.48 -11.45 0.86
C LYS A 211 3.54 -12.94 0.48
N GLY A 212 3.31 -13.84 1.44
CA GLY A 212 3.47 -15.29 1.26
C GLY A 212 2.51 -16.17 2.06
N TYR A 213 2.81 -17.48 2.13
CA TYR A 213 1.88 -18.52 2.59
C TYR A 213 1.83 -18.77 4.12
N LEU A 214 2.63 -18.09 4.94
CA LEU A 214 2.69 -18.36 6.39
C LEU A 214 1.51 -17.73 7.16
N ASN A 215 0.87 -18.53 8.02
CA ASN A 215 -0.54 -18.34 8.44
C ASN A 215 -0.78 -17.76 9.85
N ARG A 216 0.23 -17.55 10.69
CA ARG A 216 -0.01 -17.17 12.09
C ARG A 216 0.33 -15.70 12.34
N SER A 217 -0.67 -14.83 12.25
CA SER A 217 -0.60 -13.49 12.83
C SER A 217 -1.25 -13.51 14.20
N ARG A 218 -0.45 -13.39 15.27
CA ARG A 218 -0.97 -13.17 16.63
C ARG A 218 -1.71 -11.82 16.73
N SER A 219 -1.37 -10.86 15.86
CA SER A 219 -1.96 -9.52 15.84
C SER A 219 -3.44 -9.53 15.46
N LEU A 220 -3.84 -10.27 14.42
CA LEU A 220 -5.25 -10.40 14.00
C LEU A 220 -6.15 -10.84 15.16
N SER A 221 -5.78 -11.95 15.81
CA SER A 221 -6.56 -12.49 16.93
C SER A 221 -6.56 -11.55 18.13
N LEU A 222 -5.46 -10.81 18.36
CA LEU A 222 -5.40 -9.81 19.43
C LEU A 222 -6.37 -8.66 19.18
N PHE A 223 -6.35 -8.07 17.98
CA PHE A 223 -7.25 -6.98 17.62
C PHE A 223 -8.71 -7.42 17.66
N ALA A 224 -9.03 -8.54 16.99
CA ALA A 224 -10.39 -9.05 16.89
C ALA A 224 -11.00 -9.33 18.26
N LYS A 225 -10.24 -9.92 19.18
CA LYS A 225 -10.69 -10.14 20.57
C LYS A 225 -10.85 -8.83 21.34
N ARG A 226 -9.92 -7.89 21.19
CA ARG A 226 -9.93 -6.61 21.93
C ARG A 226 -11.12 -5.73 21.54
N TYR A 227 -11.46 -5.69 20.26
CA TYR A 227 -12.50 -4.81 19.71
C TYR A 227 -13.75 -5.55 19.24
N HIS A 228 -13.89 -6.83 19.57
CA HIS A 228 -15.04 -7.68 19.23
C HIS A 228 -15.39 -7.65 17.73
N SER A 229 -14.37 -7.75 16.88
CA SER A 229 -14.55 -7.76 15.43
C SER A 229 -15.41 -8.96 15.00
N PRO A 230 -16.36 -8.78 14.06
CA PRO A 230 -17.25 -9.86 13.61
C PRO A 230 -16.50 -10.96 12.86
N TYR A 231 -15.43 -10.58 12.15
CA TYR A 231 -14.48 -11.46 11.48
C TYR A 231 -13.18 -10.68 11.24
N ALA A 232 -12.16 -11.40 10.79
CA ALA A 232 -10.91 -10.82 10.29
C ALA A 232 -10.70 -11.19 8.82
N ILE A 233 -9.88 -10.41 8.12
CA ILE A 233 -9.50 -10.68 6.74
C ILE A 233 -7.98 -10.90 6.69
N ARG A 234 -7.57 -11.93 5.95
CA ARG A 234 -6.17 -12.16 5.60
C ARG A 234 -6.03 -12.15 4.09
N ILE A 235 -5.25 -11.20 3.59
CA ILE A 235 -4.91 -11.11 2.17
C ILE A 235 -3.56 -11.78 1.95
N SER A 236 -3.48 -12.77 1.06
CA SER A 236 -2.22 -13.49 0.80
C SER A 236 -2.18 -14.15 -0.58
N LYS A 237 -1.13 -14.91 -0.88
CA LYS A 237 -1.09 -15.75 -2.10
C LYS A 237 -1.95 -17.01 -2.01
N LYS A 238 -2.59 -17.30 -0.88
CA LYS A 238 -3.48 -18.48 -0.74
C LYS A 238 -4.78 -18.30 -1.50
N ASN A 239 -5.35 -19.44 -1.88
CA ASN A 239 -6.70 -19.52 -2.41
C ASN A 239 -7.73 -19.08 -1.35
N PHE A 240 -8.97 -18.83 -1.79
CA PHE A 240 -10.06 -18.43 -0.91
C PHE A 240 -10.32 -19.47 0.18
N GLY A 241 -10.67 -18.99 1.38
CA GLY A 241 -11.04 -19.86 2.49
C GLY A 241 -11.69 -19.09 3.62
N PHE A 242 -12.35 -19.80 4.53
CA PHE A 242 -12.93 -19.23 5.73
C PHE A 242 -12.78 -20.21 6.89
N GLU A 243 -11.95 -19.86 7.86
CA GLU A 243 -11.65 -20.71 9.01
C GLU A 243 -11.38 -19.84 10.24
N ASN A 244 -11.91 -20.24 11.41
CA ASN A 244 -11.71 -19.53 12.68
C ASN A 244 -12.04 -18.02 12.60
N ASP A 245 -13.15 -17.68 11.95
CA ASP A 245 -13.60 -16.30 11.70
C ASP A 245 -12.60 -15.43 10.90
N VAL A 246 -11.69 -16.08 10.15
CA VAL A 246 -10.75 -15.41 9.25
C VAL A 246 -11.11 -15.72 7.79
N LYS A 247 -11.51 -14.69 7.05
CA LYS A 247 -11.67 -14.75 5.58
C LYS A 247 -10.29 -14.67 4.93
N SER A 248 -9.86 -15.75 4.28
CA SER A 248 -8.65 -15.77 3.46
C SER A 248 -9.01 -15.31 2.05
N VAL A 249 -8.43 -14.18 1.64
CA VAL A 249 -8.64 -13.56 0.35
C VAL A 249 -7.32 -13.57 -0.43
N PRO A 250 -7.28 -14.10 -1.66
CA PRO A 250 -6.10 -14.01 -2.51
C PRO A 250 -5.75 -12.55 -2.85
N LEU A 251 -4.46 -12.25 -3.02
CA LEU A 251 -4.00 -10.90 -3.38
C LEU A 251 -4.70 -10.35 -4.63
N TYR A 252 -4.83 -11.14 -5.70
CA TYR A 252 -5.55 -10.71 -6.92
C TYR A 252 -7.02 -10.36 -6.68
N ALA A 253 -7.61 -10.74 -5.55
CA ALA A 253 -9.00 -10.51 -5.18
C ALA A 253 -9.16 -9.43 -4.10
N ALA A 254 -8.13 -8.62 -3.82
CA ALA A 254 -8.20 -7.55 -2.84
C ALA A 254 -9.34 -6.54 -3.14
N PHE A 255 -9.70 -6.35 -4.41
CA PHE A 255 -10.82 -5.51 -4.84
C PHE A 255 -12.21 -6.01 -4.36
N CYS A 256 -12.32 -7.28 -3.94
CA CYS A 256 -13.55 -7.84 -3.41
C CYS A 256 -13.81 -7.47 -1.95
N ILE A 257 -12.82 -6.88 -1.25
CA ILE A 257 -12.91 -6.43 0.15
C ILE A 257 -13.42 -5.01 0.14
#